data_AF-A0A0Q5ILC6-F1
#
_entry.id   AF-A0A0Q5ILC6-F1
#
_cell.length_a   1.000
_cell.length_b   1.000
_cell.length_c   1.000
_cell.angle_alpha   90.00
_cell.angle_beta   90.00
_cell.angle_gamma   90.00
#
_symmetry.space_group_name_H-M   'P 1'
#
loop_
_entity.id
_entity.type
_entity.pdbx_description
1 polymer ?
#
loop_
_entity_poly.entity_id
_entity_poly.type
_entity_poly.pdbx_seq_one_letter_code
_entity_poly.pdbx_strand_id
1 'polypeptide(L)'
;MAEEVAGMEVVYQTGGTRVVVNPALLVVACDPRALEPVMEYTPQERVLLSSLRNFTFYTTCLRVYPRRVQDRVVILAPDIVESQTGLVQGYRNETAKEWGLSAASRAETNVVTTYQMVGVDGASNPGVLAAQRKAFLDSPPSWWPFQPGRYEIVQVDENQNGAIHPAVNPLLTPYFNQFTFGALEGGAPWRWLDMQGANDTVYVHASTCFESVLHCWSYLNILLDAKPALLSAARDSAIVVIGAGVSGLLFAQRFIDLGFTNITLLEKTDRFAGKTHSLQVPDQGGTSIAELGTCYLSPAYDDMVDALSEFTVGNERVAVAHGSGRGIVVGTPPNETVMSFSDYGLMAACQYLGFGWPCSRAKQDLAYLELVAAAGIYVGLRFEIFGSVDGAMPVSRPVGDPYGVFSKTFAQYLDDNRMGALKGYLMYAYQVQGYGDLDKIPAYYGLVWVMPDMAWPFGETSGVTAWQKGWEDVWDQMVTKRKMNITLNTDIISIRR
;
A
#
# COMPACT_ATOMS: atom_id res chain seq x y z
N MET A 1 18.41 47.19 -13.99
CA MET A 1 17.21 46.43 -14.39
C MET A 1 17.08 45.35 -13.35
N ALA A 2 16.04 45.40 -12.53
CA ALA A 2 15.74 44.33 -11.60
C ALA A 2 15.32 43.13 -12.46
N GLU A 3 16.04 42.01 -12.38
CA GLU A 3 15.53 40.74 -12.88
C GLU A 3 14.21 40.49 -12.16
N GLU A 4 13.12 40.44 -12.92
CA GLU A 4 11.83 39.94 -12.47
C GLU A 4 12.09 38.52 -11.98
N VAL A 5 12.07 38.30 -10.67
CA VAL A 5 12.13 36.96 -10.08
C VAL A 5 10.92 36.23 -10.65
N ALA A 6 11.15 35.33 -11.60
CA ALA A 6 10.08 34.59 -12.24
C ALA A 6 9.34 33.79 -11.16
N GLY A 7 8.13 34.24 -10.81
CA GLY A 7 7.30 33.55 -9.83
C GLY A 7 6.84 32.20 -10.37
N MET A 8 6.52 31.29 -9.45
CA MET A 8 5.98 29.98 -9.80
C MET A 8 4.69 30.12 -10.61
N GLU A 9 4.57 29.34 -11.68
CA GLU A 9 3.40 29.30 -12.57
C GLU A 9 3.04 27.84 -12.87
N VAL A 10 1.76 27.50 -12.72
CA VAL A 10 1.18 26.22 -13.13
C VAL A 10 0.12 26.49 -14.19
N VAL A 11 0.28 25.82 -15.34
CA VAL A 11 -0.68 25.85 -16.44
C VAL A 11 -1.29 24.46 -16.59
N TYR A 12 -2.61 24.39 -16.58
CA TYR A 12 -3.34 23.14 -16.74
C TYR A 12 -4.56 23.31 -17.65
N GLN A 13 -5.08 22.19 -18.13
CA GLN A 13 -6.26 22.12 -18.98
C GLN A 13 -7.29 21.17 -18.37
N THR A 14 -8.54 21.64 -18.27
CA THR A 14 -9.68 20.85 -17.78
C THR A 14 -10.94 21.27 -18.52
N GLY A 15 -11.78 20.33 -18.93
CA GLY A 15 -13.01 20.63 -19.68
C GLY A 15 -12.80 21.49 -20.94
N GLY A 16 -11.65 21.37 -21.60
CA GLY A 16 -11.26 22.20 -22.75
C GLY A 16 -10.85 23.64 -22.41
N THR A 17 -10.85 24.03 -21.14
CA THR A 17 -10.42 25.35 -20.66
C THR A 17 -8.98 25.29 -20.17
N ARG A 18 -8.15 26.23 -20.63
CA ARG A 18 -6.78 26.42 -20.15
C ARG A 18 -6.77 27.41 -18.99
N VAL A 19 -6.16 27.03 -17.88
CA VAL A 19 -6.07 27.84 -16.66
C VAL A 19 -4.60 28.08 -16.33
N VAL A 20 -4.29 29.29 -15.85
CA VAL A 20 -2.97 29.71 -15.39
C VAL A 20 -3.10 30.15 -13.94
N VAL A 21 -2.27 29.60 -13.06
CA VAL A 21 -2.24 29.93 -11.63
C VAL A 21 -0.80 30.21 -11.22
N ASN A 22 -0.59 31.22 -10.38
CA ASN A 22 0.71 31.50 -9.77
C ASN A 22 0.65 31.12 -8.28
N PRO A 23 0.84 29.85 -7.91
CA PRO A 23 0.72 29.42 -6.52
C PRO A 23 1.88 29.93 -5.68
N ALA A 24 1.62 30.16 -4.39
CA ALA A 24 2.66 30.36 -3.38
C ALA A 24 3.28 29.04 -2.92
N LEU A 25 2.63 27.90 -3.19
CA LEU A 25 3.12 26.57 -2.89
C LEU A 25 2.59 25.57 -3.91
N LEU A 26 3.51 24.81 -4.53
CA LEU A 26 3.20 23.65 -5.35
C LEU A 26 3.39 22.37 -4.52
N VAL A 27 2.38 21.51 -4.55
CA VAL A 27 2.39 20.24 -3.84
C VAL A 27 2.27 19.11 -4.85
N VAL A 28 3.33 18.33 -5.00
CA VAL A 28 3.37 17.17 -5.87
C VAL A 28 2.91 15.94 -5.08
N ALA A 29 1.66 15.55 -5.32
CA ALA A 29 0.95 14.41 -4.72
C ALA A 29 0.71 13.24 -5.71
N CYS A 30 1.36 13.29 -6.87
CA CYS A 30 1.50 12.22 -7.87
C CYS A 30 2.97 11.79 -8.06
N ASP A 31 3.22 10.73 -8.84
CA ASP A 31 4.60 10.28 -9.15
C ASP A 31 5.34 11.43 -9.84
N PRO A 32 6.36 12.04 -9.21
CA PRO A 32 7.04 13.19 -9.78
C PRO A 32 7.68 12.89 -11.13
N ARG A 33 8.06 11.65 -11.42
CA ARG A 33 8.60 11.27 -12.75
C ARG A 33 7.59 11.51 -13.87
N ALA A 34 6.28 11.44 -13.57
CA ALA A 34 5.22 11.72 -14.54
C ALA A 34 5.14 13.20 -14.96
N LEU A 35 5.76 14.11 -14.19
CA LEU A 35 5.78 15.54 -14.49
C LEU A 35 7.05 15.98 -15.24
N GLU A 36 8.03 15.09 -15.46
CA GLU A 36 9.26 15.41 -16.20
C GLU A 36 9.05 16.13 -17.54
N PRO A 37 8.01 15.80 -18.36
CA PRO A 37 7.79 16.49 -19.62
C PRO A 37 7.31 17.95 -19.48
N VAL A 38 6.80 18.33 -18.30
CA VAL A 38 6.11 19.61 -18.08
C VAL A 38 6.72 20.45 -16.96
N MET A 39 7.69 19.90 -16.22
CA MET A 39 8.31 20.52 -15.05
C MET A 39 9.82 20.35 -15.10
N GLU A 40 10.56 21.45 -15.03
CA GLU A 40 12.02 21.39 -14.92
C GLU A 40 12.44 21.09 -13.48
N TYR A 41 13.04 19.90 -13.30
CA TYR A 41 13.67 19.51 -12.04
C TYR A 41 15.06 20.12 -11.88
N THR A 42 15.49 20.36 -10.64
CA THR A 42 16.88 20.69 -10.31
C THR A 42 17.78 19.46 -10.49
N PRO A 43 19.11 19.63 -10.59
CA PRO A 43 20.03 18.48 -10.61
C PRO A 43 19.87 17.54 -9.40
N GLN A 44 19.63 18.10 -8.21
CA GLN A 44 19.42 17.31 -6.99
C GLN A 44 18.13 16.48 -7.05
N GLU A 45 17.03 17.10 -7.50
CA GLU A 45 15.76 16.42 -7.73
C GLU A 45 15.93 15.27 -8.72
N ARG A 46 16.55 15.53 -9.88
CA ARG A 46 16.78 14.51 -10.91
C ARG A 46 17.55 13.30 -10.39
N VAL A 47 18.60 13.52 -9.60
CA VAL A 47 19.38 12.42 -9.01
C VAL A 47 18.50 11.54 -8.13
N LEU A 48 17.69 12.13 -7.24
CA LEU A 48 16.81 11.35 -6.37
C LEU A 48 15.70 10.65 -7.16
N LEU A 49 15.06 11.35 -8.08
CA LEU A 49 13.98 10.81 -8.93
C LEU A 49 14.44 9.61 -9.77
N SER A 50 15.62 9.71 -10.38
CA SER A 50 16.20 8.64 -11.19
C SER A 50 16.57 7.38 -10.40
N SER A 51 16.66 7.50 -9.07
CA SER A 51 16.96 6.37 -8.18
C SER A 51 15.72 5.64 -7.67
N LEU A 52 14.52 6.12 -8.00
CA LEU A 52 13.26 5.46 -7.65
C LEU A 52 12.95 4.31 -8.60
N ARG A 53 12.54 3.19 -8.02
CA ARG A 53 12.01 1.99 -8.68
C ARG A 53 10.63 1.71 -8.10
N ASN A 54 9.75 1.06 -8.85
CA ASN A 54 8.46 0.61 -8.33
C ASN A 54 8.13 -0.81 -8.76
N PHE A 55 7.24 -1.42 -7.97
CA PHE A 55 6.57 -2.65 -8.34
C PHE A 55 5.26 -2.30 -9.04
N THR A 56 4.60 -3.29 -9.63
CA THR A 56 3.22 -3.12 -10.06
C THR A 56 2.35 -4.14 -9.36
N PHE A 57 1.29 -3.64 -8.72
CA PHE A 57 0.26 -4.46 -8.12
C PHE A 57 -1.01 -4.36 -8.96
N TYR A 58 -1.53 -5.53 -9.33
CA TYR A 58 -2.69 -5.65 -10.18
C TYR A 58 -3.74 -6.52 -9.51
N THR A 59 -4.93 -5.97 -9.40
CA THR A 59 -6.05 -6.64 -8.75
C THR A 59 -7.24 -6.72 -9.69
N THR A 60 -8.06 -7.75 -9.49
CA THR A 60 -9.26 -7.93 -10.29
C THR A 60 -10.36 -8.51 -9.43
N CYS A 61 -11.49 -7.81 -9.36
CA CYS A 61 -12.70 -8.34 -8.75
C CYS A 61 -13.45 -9.19 -9.77
N LEU A 62 -13.75 -10.42 -9.37
CA LEU A 62 -14.40 -11.45 -10.17
C LEU A 62 -15.65 -11.95 -9.47
N ARG A 63 -16.67 -12.28 -10.24
CA ARG A 63 -17.74 -13.18 -9.80
C ARG A 63 -17.36 -14.60 -10.23
N VAL A 64 -17.33 -15.51 -9.27
CA VAL A 64 -16.89 -16.90 -9.47
C VAL A 64 -17.91 -17.88 -8.88
N TYR A 65 -17.82 -19.14 -9.29
CA TYR A 65 -18.82 -20.15 -8.94
C TYR A 65 -18.18 -21.23 -8.06
N PRO A 66 -18.62 -21.40 -6.80
CA PRO A 66 -18.10 -22.46 -5.93
C PRO A 66 -18.17 -23.85 -6.60
N ARG A 67 -17.08 -24.61 -6.48
CA ARG A 67 -17.01 -26.03 -6.87
C ARG A 67 -17.00 -26.96 -5.66
N ARG A 68 -16.56 -26.45 -4.51
CA ARG A 68 -16.51 -27.14 -3.22
C ARG A 68 -16.74 -26.16 -2.08
N VAL A 69 -16.84 -26.68 -0.85
CA VAL A 69 -16.97 -25.89 0.38
C VAL A 69 -15.80 -24.90 0.48
N GLN A 70 -16.11 -23.67 0.86
CA GLN A 70 -15.14 -22.61 1.12
C GLN A 70 -14.71 -22.67 2.58
N ASP A 71 -13.43 -22.85 2.83
CA ASP A 71 -12.85 -23.00 4.17
C ASP A 71 -11.85 -21.87 4.53
N ARG A 72 -11.52 -21.01 3.56
CA ARG A 72 -10.65 -19.84 3.72
C ARG A 72 -11.28 -18.60 3.09
N VAL A 73 -11.15 -17.47 3.79
CA VAL A 73 -11.51 -16.13 3.28
C VAL A 73 -10.39 -15.60 2.38
N VAL A 74 -9.14 -15.86 2.75
CA VAL A 74 -7.95 -15.43 1.97
C VAL A 74 -7.07 -16.65 1.71
N ILE A 75 -6.59 -16.81 0.48
CA ILE A 75 -5.52 -17.76 0.15
C ILE A 75 -4.41 -17.00 -0.57
N LEU A 76 -3.16 -17.16 -0.12
CA LEU A 76 -1.98 -16.59 -0.75
C LEU A 76 -0.93 -17.69 -1.00
N ALA A 77 -0.25 -17.61 -2.13
CA ALA A 77 0.75 -18.56 -2.60
C ALA A 77 2.13 -17.88 -2.69
N PRO A 78 2.92 -17.89 -1.60
CA PRO A 78 4.16 -17.11 -1.51
C PRO A 78 5.20 -17.45 -2.58
N ASP A 79 5.37 -18.72 -2.94
CA ASP A 79 6.31 -19.16 -3.99
C ASP A 79 6.02 -18.50 -5.35
N ILE A 80 4.75 -18.17 -5.63
CA ILE A 80 4.36 -17.43 -6.84
C ILE A 80 4.76 -15.96 -6.73
N VAL A 81 4.61 -15.38 -5.53
CA VAL A 81 4.98 -13.98 -5.22
C VAL A 81 6.47 -13.75 -5.37
N GLU A 82 7.32 -14.68 -4.92
CA GLU A 82 8.79 -14.58 -5.04
C GLU A 82 9.24 -14.32 -6.48
N SER A 83 8.56 -14.93 -7.45
CA SER A 83 8.86 -14.75 -8.86
C SER A 83 8.52 -13.35 -9.38
N GLN A 84 7.55 -12.66 -8.76
CA GLN A 84 7.01 -11.36 -9.16
C GLN A 84 6.78 -11.23 -10.68
N THR A 85 6.25 -12.28 -11.31
CA THR A 85 6.12 -12.37 -12.78
C THR A 85 4.73 -11.96 -13.31
N GLY A 86 3.85 -11.48 -12.43
CA GLY A 86 2.47 -11.17 -12.76
C GLY A 86 1.51 -12.36 -12.70
N LEU A 87 1.97 -13.54 -12.26
CA LEU A 87 1.07 -14.68 -12.04
C LEU A 87 0.08 -14.40 -10.91
N VAL A 88 -1.11 -15.03 -10.98
CA VAL A 88 -2.10 -14.93 -9.91
C VAL A 88 -1.57 -15.64 -8.67
N GLN A 89 -1.31 -14.85 -7.63
CA GLN A 89 -0.63 -15.31 -6.43
C GLN A 89 -1.58 -15.59 -5.25
N GLY A 90 -2.88 -15.41 -5.47
CA GLY A 90 -3.88 -15.64 -4.44
C GLY A 90 -5.16 -14.86 -4.67
N TYR A 91 -6.06 -14.97 -3.70
CA TYR A 91 -7.32 -14.25 -3.69
C TYR A 91 -7.83 -13.96 -2.28
N ARG A 92 -8.76 -12.99 -2.21
CA ARG A 92 -9.66 -12.78 -1.07
C ARG A 92 -11.11 -12.94 -1.53
N ASN A 93 -11.84 -13.80 -0.84
CA ASN A 93 -13.26 -14.03 -1.04
C ASN A 93 -14.06 -12.98 -0.27
N GLU A 94 -14.50 -11.94 -0.99
CA GLU A 94 -15.23 -10.81 -0.43
C GLU A 94 -16.61 -11.24 0.08
N THR A 95 -17.24 -12.22 -0.58
CA THR A 95 -18.48 -12.84 -0.08
C THR A 95 -18.25 -13.51 1.27
N ALA A 96 -17.16 -14.26 1.43
CA ALA A 96 -16.85 -14.92 2.70
C ALA A 96 -16.45 -13.92 3.79
N LYS A 97 -15.80 -12.81 3.42
CA LYS A 97 -15.46 -11.70 4.33
C LYS A 97 -16.73 -11.04 4.88
N GLU A 98 -17.69 -10.74 4.02
CA GLU A 98 -18.93 -10.03 4.39
C GLU A 98 -19.96 -10.96 5.06
N TRP A 99 -20.19 -12.13 4.48
CA TRP A 99 -21.32 -13.01 4.84
C TRP A 99 -20.88 -14.29 5.59
N GLY A 100 -19.58 -14.49 5.76
CA GLY A 100 -19.00 -15.68 6.38
C GLY A 100 -18.85 -16.89 5.44
N LEU A 101 -17.93 -17.79 5.77
CA LEU A 101 -17.61 -18.98 4.98
C LEU A 101 -18.79 -19.93 4.75
N SER A 102 -19.68 -20.02 5.74
CA SER A 102 -20.88 -20.85 5.69
C SER A 102 -21.86 -20.37 4.61
N ALA A 103 -22.07 -19.05 4.51
CA ALA A 103 -22.89 -18.45 3.46
C ALA A 103 -22.21 -18.56 2.10
N ALA A 104 -20.93 -18.20 2.01
CA ALA A 104 -20.14 -18.28 0.78
C ALA A 104 -20.12 -19.71 0.17
N SER A 105 -20.10 -20.74 1.02
CA SER A 105 -20.15 -22.15 0.57
C SER A 105 -21.49 -22.59 0.00
N ARG A 106 -22.60 -21.96 0.41
CA ARG A 106 -23.96 -22.25 -0.09
C ARG A 106 -24.40 -21.33 -1.22
N ALA A 107 -23.70 -20.22 -1.40
CA ALA A 107 -24.01 -19.23 -2.41
C ALA A 107 -23.79 -19.78 -3.83
N GLU A 108 -24.64 -19.34 -4.77
CA GLU A 108 -24.48 -19.68 -6.19
C GLU A 108 -23.20 -19.07 -6.78
N THR A 109 -22.90 -17.83 -6.37
CA THR A 109 -21.67 -17.13 -6.76
C THR A 109 -20.98 -16.53 -5.55
N ASN A 110 -19.68 -16.31 -5.66
CA ASN A 110 -18.91 -15.51 -4.73
C ASN A 110 -18.25 -14.36 -5.50
N VAL A 111 -18.08 -13.23 -4.82
CA VAL A 111 -17.27 -12.09 -5.24
C VAL A 111 -15.87 -12.27 -4.67
N VAL A 112 -14.85 -12.23 -5.53
CA VAL A 112 -13.48 -12.58 -5.18
C VAL A 112 -12.51 -11.60 -5.84
N THR A 113 -11.57 -11.07 -5.06
CA THR A 113 -10.47 -10.24 -5.57
C THR A 113 -9.22 -11.10 -5.74
N THR A 114 -8.68 -11.18 -6.96
CA THR A 114 -7.40 -11.87 -7.23
C THR A 114 -6.23 -10.89 -7.22
N TYR A 115 -5.04 -11.38 -6.86
CA TYR A 115 -3.82 -10.58 -6.76
C TYR A 115 -2.76 -11.04 -7.76
N GLN A 116 -2.11 -10.09 -8.42
CA GLN A 116 -0.96 -10.29 -9.29
C GLN A 116 0.08 -9.22 -8.95
N MET A 117 1.35 -9.62 -8.86
CA MET A 117 2.45 -8.68 -8.58
C MET A 117 3.55 -8.84 -9.61
N VAL A 118 4.06 -7.70 -10.06
CA VAL A 118 5.18 -7.61 -11.01
C VAL A 118 6.36 -6.92 -10.34
N GLY A 119 7.53 -7.54 -10.47
CA GLY A 119 8.82 -7.06 -9.98
C GLY A 119 9.21 -5.71 -10.56
N VAL A 120 10.21 -5.07 -9.98
CA VAL A 120 10.88 -3.92 -10.60
C VAL A 120 11.34 -4.29 -12.00
N ASP A 121 11.07 -3.42 -12.97
CA ASP A 121 11.37 -3.60 -14.40
C ASP A 121 10.67 -4.80 -15.09
N GLY A 122 9.74 -5.46 -14.40
CA GLY A 122 8.96 -6.57 -14.95
C GLY A 122 7.87 -6.11 -15.92
N ALA A 123 7.37 -7.04 -16.75
CA ALA A 123 6.34 -6.76 -17.74
C ALA A 123 4.96 -6.50 -17.09
N SER A 124 4.66 -5.23 -16.81
CA SER A 124 3.41 -4.79 -16.17
C SER A 124 2.27 -4.42 -17.14
N ASN A 125 2.41 -4.77 -18.42
CA ASN A 125 1.39 -4.48 -19.43
C ASN A 125 0.04 -5.13 -19.06
N PRO A 126 -1.07 -4.37 -18.98
CA PRO A 126 -2.41 -4.89 -18.68
C PRO A 126 -2.81 -6.12 -19.50
N GLY A 127 -2.45 -6.17 -20.79
CA GLY A 127 -2.79 -7.29 -21.67
C GLY A 127 -2.08 -8.59 -21.30
N VAL A 128 -0.81 -8.51 -20.88
CA VAL A 128 -0.04 -9.68 -20.43
C VAL A 128 -0.62 -10.22 -19.12
N LEU A 129 -0.89 -9.32 -18.17
CA LEU A 129 -1.47 -9.68 -16.88
C LEU A 129 -2.87 -10.28 -17.03
N ALA A 130 -3.68 -9.74 -17.95
CA ALA A 130 -4.99 -10.31 -18.27
C ALA A 130 -4.89 -11.72 -18.86
N ALA A 131 -3.92 -11.97 -19.75
CA ALA A 131 -3.69 -13.29 -20.33
C ALA A 131 -3.22 -14.30 -19.27
N GLN A 132 -2.31 -13.92 -18.37
CA GLN A 132 -1.87 -14.76 -17.25
C GLN A 132 -3.03 -15.09 -16.30
N ARG A 133 -3.86 -14.10 -15.93
CA ARG A 133 -5.06 -14.32 -15.13
C ARG A 133 -6.02 -15.28 -15.81
N LYS A 134 -6.26 -15.10 -17.12
CA LYS A 134 -7.13 -16.01 -17.88
C LYS A 134 -6.59 -17.45 -17.84
N ALA A 135 -5.30 -17.64 -18.10
CA ALA A 135 -4.67 -18.95 -18.06
C ALA A 135 -4.81 -19.61 -16.67
N PHE A 136 -4.59 -18.85 -15.60
CA PHE A 136 -4.84 -19.29 -14.24
C PHE A 136 -6.30 -19.70 -14.03
N LEU A 137 -7.27 -18.87 -14.42
CA LEU A 137 -8.70 -19.16 -14.19
C LEU A 137 -9.20 -20.35 -15.03
N ASP A 138 -8.66 -20.56 -16.22
CA ASP A 138 -9.02 -21.69 -17.10
C ASP A 138 -8.44 -23.03 -16.58
N SER A 139 -7.24 -23.02 -16.00
CA SER A 139 -6.56 -24.21 -15.48
C SER A 139 -5.90 -23.91 -14.12
N PRO A 140 -6.71 -23.71 -13.07
CA PRO A 140 -6.20 -23.25 -11.79
C PRO A 140 -5.56 -24.39 -11.00
N PRO A 141 -4.61 -24.07 -10.10
CA PRO A 141 -4.03 -25.03 -9.16
C PRO A 141 -5.08 -25.55 -8.16
N SER A 142 -4.69 -26.57 -7.41
CA SER A 142 -5.60 -27.35 -6.56
C SER A 142 -6.23 -26.53 -5.42
N TRP A 143 -5.57 -25.44 -5.00
CA TRP A 143 -6.04 -24.56 -3.94
C TRP A 143 -7.16 -23.61 -4.38
N TRP A 144 -7.41 -23.43 -5.67
CA TRP A 144 -8.55 -22.65 -6.18
C TRP A 144 -9.87 -23.43 -6.03
N PRO A 145 -10.82 -23.00 -5.18
CA PRO A 145 -12.00 -23.79 -4.85
C PRO A 145 -13.20 -23.53 -5.78
N PHE A 146 -13.02 -22.72 -6.83
CA PHE A 146 -14.08 -22.35 -7.77
C PHE A 146 -13.98 -23.15 -9.09
N GLN A 147 -15.04 -23.08 -9.90
CA GLN A 147 -15.13 -23.78 -11.18
C GLN A 147 -14.10 -23.22 -12.19
N PRO A 148 -13.21 -24.05 -12.77
CA PRO A 148 -12.30 -23.61 -13.82
C PRO A 148 -13.04 -23.04 -15.04
N GLY A 149 -12.53 -21.94 -15.60
CA GLY A 149 -13.05 -21.29 -16.82
C GLY A 149 -14.40 -20.58 -16.66
N ARG A 150 -15.05 -20.63 -15.48
CA ARG A 150 -16.35 -20.00 -15.23
C ARG A 150 -16.21 -18.84 -14.26
N TYR A 151 -16.21 -17.63 -14.79
CA TYR A 151 -16.12 -16.39 -14.03
C TYR A 151 -16.61 -15.20 -14.86
N GLU A 152 -16.87 -14.09 -14.17
CA GLU A 152 -17.17 -12.79 -14.77
C GLU A 152 -16.27 -11.73 -14.14
N ILE A 153 -15.74 -10.80 -14.93
CA ILE A 153 -15.09 -9.60 -14.36
C ILE A 153 -16.21 -8.69 -13.90
N VAL A 154 -16.22 -8.33 -12.61
CA VAL A 154 -17.27 -7.49 -12.03
C VAL A 154 -17.26 -6.12 -12.71
N GLN A 155 -18.42 -5.65 -13.12
CA GLN A 155 -18.63 -4.29 -13.62
C GLN A 155 -19.74 -3.67 -12.77
N VAL A 156 -19.41 -2.57 -12.10
CA VAL A 156 -20.32 -1.79 -11.26
C VAL A 156 -20.05 -0.31 -11.50
N ASP A 157 -21.04 0.52 -11.23
CA ASP A 157 -20.82 1.96 -11.16
C ASP A 157 -20.38 2.32 -9.74
N GLU A 158 -19.47 3.27 -9.63
CA GLU A 158 -19.09 3.90 -8.38
C GLU A 158 -19.72 5.30 -8.28
N ASN A 159 -19.93 5.76 -7.04
CA ASN A 159 -20.45 7.08 -6.75
C ASN A 159 -19.47 7.80 -5.83
N GLN A 160 -18.73 8.76 -6.38
CA GLN A 160 -17.86 9.64 -5.61
C GLN A 160 -18.53 11.02 -5.46
N ASN A 161 -18.97 11.34 -4.25
CA ASN A 161 -19.64 12.61 -3.90
C ASN A 161 -20.79 13.04 -4.84
N GLY A 162 -21.61 12.08 -5.28
CA GLY A 162 -22.79 12.32 -6.13
C GLY A 162 -22.52 12.19 -7.64
N ALA A 163 -21.26 12.01 -8.06
CA ALA A 163 -20.92 11.71 -9.44
C ALA A 163 -20.88 10.19 -9.66
N ILE A 164 -21.71 9.69 -10.57
CA ILE A 164 -21.78 8.26 -10.93
C ILE A 164 -20.97 8.02 -12.19
N HIS A 165 -20.04 7.07 -12.14
CA HIS A 165 -19.24 6.63 -13.30
C HIS A 165 -18.88 5.13 -13.19
N PRO A 166 -18.49 4.47 -14.29
CA PRO A 166 -18.04 3.08 -14.23
C PRO A 166 -16.82 2.94 -13.34
N ALA A 167 -16.85 1.98 -12.42
CA ALA A 167 -15.73 1.73 -11.52
C ALA A 167 -14.54 1.06 -12.26
N VAL A 168 -13.33 1.32 -11.79
CA VAL A 168 -12.10 0.81 -12.39
C VAL A 168 -11.82 -0.63 -11.95
N ASN A 169 -12.23 -1.60 -12.77
CA ASN A 169 -11.89 -3.02 -12.57
C ASN A 169 -11.60 -3.70 -13.91
N PRO A 170 -10.40 -4.29 -14.12
CA PRO A 170 -9.27 -4.45 -13.19
C PRO A 170 -8.53 -3.17 -12.80
N LEU A 171 -7.95 -3.13 -11.59
CA LEU A 171 -7.14 -2.00 -11.12
C LEU A 171 -5.64 -2.32 -11.25
N LEU A 172 -4.95 -1.55 -12.09
CA LEU A 172 -3.49 -1.57 -12.22
C LEU A 172 -2.88 -0.37 -11.54
N THR A 173 -2.03 -0.62 -10.54
CA THR A 173 -1.34 0.46 -9.82
C THR A 173 0.17 0.22 -9.79
N PRO A 174 1.00 1.17 -10.26
CA PRO A 174 2.40 1.18 -9.87
C PRO A 174 2.40 1.39 -8.36
N TYR A 175 2.95 0.42 -7.62
CA TYR A 175 2.89 0.36 -6.17
C TYR A 175 4.32 0.38 -5.64
N PHE A 176 4.57 1.10 -4.54
CA PHE A 176 5.85 1.14 -3.82
C PHE A 176 7.02 1.74 -4.59
N ASN A 177 7.08 3.07 -4.63
CA ASN A 177 8.32 3.76 -4.95
C ASN A 177 9.38 3.49 -3.88
N GLN A 178 10.51 2.92 -4.29
CA GLN A 178 11.67 2.60 -3.46
C GLN A 178 12.96 3.12 -4.07
N PHE A 179 13.88 3.58 -3.22
CA PHE A 179 15.25 3.91 -3.56
C PHE A 179 16.08 2.64 -3.74
N THR A 180 17.03 2.69 -4.67
CA THR A 180 18.06 1.65 -4.80
C THR A 180 18.95 1.58 -3.56
N PHE A 181 19.64 0.45 -3.35
CA PHE A 181 20.63 0.28 -2.27
C PHE A 181 21.64 1.44 -2.21
N GLY A 182 22.27 1.79 -3.33
CA GLY A 182 23.23 2.89 -3.36
C GLY A 182 22.63 4.26 -3.01
N ALA A 183 21.35 4.48 -3.33
CA ALA A 183 20.64 5.70 -2.93
C ALA A 183 20.30 5.70 -1.43
N LEU A 184 19.89 4.56 -0.85
CA LEU A 184 19.68 4.40 0.59
C LEU A 184 20.98 4.63 1.38
N GLU A 185 22.09 4.02 0.96
CA GLU A 185 23.43 4.27 1.52
C GLU A 185 23.83 5.75 1.39
N GLY A 186 23.44 6.39 0.29
CA GLY A 186 23.60 7.82 0.05
C GLY A 186 22.66 8.72 0.88
N GLY A 187 21.77 8.14 1.70
CA GLY A 187 20.83 8.86 2.55
C GLY A 187 19.66 9.50 1.80
N ALA A 188 19.24 8.90 0.68
CA ALA A 188 18.18 9.43 -0.18
C ALA A 188 16.88 9.79 0.56
N PRO A 189 16.34 8.99 1.51
CA PRO A 189 15.13 9.37 2.25
C PRO A 189 15.24 10.71 3.00
N TRP A 190 16.39 10.97 3.64
CA TRP A 190 16.61 12.22 4.36
C TRP A 190 16.94 13.37 3.43
N ARG A 191 17.71 13.14 2.36
CA ARG A 191 17.94 14.15 1.32
C ARG A 191 16.63 14.55 0.64
N TRP A 192 15.70 13.61 0.54
CA TRP A 192 14.34 13.83 0.06
C TRP A 192 13.53 14.70 1.04
N LEU A 193 13.59 14.42 2.34
CA LEU A 193 12.99 15.27 3.37
C LEU A 193 13.63 16.67 3.42
N ASP A 194 14.95 16.77 3.21
CA ASP A 194 15.69 18.02 3.29
C ASP A 194 15.27 19.03 2.22
N MET A 195 14.97 18.56 1.01
CA MET A 195 14.55 19.41 -0.12
C MET A 195 13.10 19.89 -0.05
N GLN A 196 12.30 19.41 0.90
CA GLN A 196 10.90 19.80 1.02
C GLN A 196 10.78 21.31 1.32
N GLY A 197 10.01 22.03 0.50
CA GLY A 197 9.85 23.48 0.56
C GLY A 197 10.84 24.27 -0.30
N ALA A 198 11.87 23.62 -0.86
CA ALA A 198 12.75 24.29 -1.83
C ALA A 198 11.99 24.61 -3.13
N ASN A 199 12.27 25.77 -3.73
CA ASN A 199 11.58 26.27 -4.93
C ASN A 199 10.05 26.27 -4.77
N ASP A 200 9.58 26.63 -3.57
CA ASP A 200 8.16 26.64 -3.18
C ASP A 200 7.43 25.33 -3.54
N THR A 201 8.15 24.21 -3.49
CA THR A 201 7.65 22.88 -3.87
C THR A 201 7.75 21.88 -2.73
N VAL A 202 6.70 21.11 -2.53
CA VAL A 202 6.63 20.00 -1.57
C VAL A 202 6.22 18.74 -2.31
N TYR A 203 6.85 17.62 -1.98
CA TYR A 203 6.56 16.31 -2.54
C TYR A 203 5.96 15.40 -1.46
N VAL A 204 4.63 15.27 -1.48
CA VAL A 204 3.88 14.41 -0.54
C VAL A 204 3.53 13.06 -1.14
N HIS A 205 3.53 12.94 -2.47
CA HIS A 205 3.56 11.63 -3.14
C HIS A 205 4.83 10.86 -2.87
N ALA A 206 5.86 11.63 -2.54
CA ALA A 206 7.17 11.10 -2.35
C ALA A 206 7.37 10.63 -0.92
N SER A 207 6.35 9.95 -0.42
CA SER A 207 6.46 8.88 0.56
C SER A 207 7.30 7.73 -0.01
N THR A 208 8.46 8.04 -0.61
CA THR A 208 9.53 7.17 -1.16
C THR A 208 10.09 6.17 -0.16
N CYS A 209 9.60 6.26 1.08
CA CYS A 209 9.73 5.25 2.09
C CYS A 209 8.61 4.21 1.92
N PHE A 210 7.32 4.55 1.86
CA PHE A 210 6.21 3.60 1.64
C PHE A 210 4.95 4.29 1.15
N GLU A 211 4.04 3.53 0.53
CA GLU A 211 2.80 4.05 -0.02
C GLU A 211 1.53 3.52 0.69
N SER A 212 1.62 3.19 1.97
CA SER A 212 0.42 2.90 2.77
C SER A 212 -0.28 4.17 3.23
N VAL A 213 -1.58 4.07 3.56
CA VAL A 213 -2.33 5.21 4.12
C VAL A 213 -1.68 5.72 5.42
N LEU A 214 -1.28 4.81 6.31
CA LEU A 214 -0.59 5.16 7.56
C LEU A 214 0.72 5.92 7.28
N HIS A 215 1.46 5.51 6.26
CA HIS A 215 2.73 6.15 5.90
C HIS A 215 2.54 7.50 5.21
N CYS A 216 1.49 7.68 4.41
CA CYS A 216 1.11 9.01 3.90
C CYS A 216 0.82 9.98 5.06
N TRP A 217 0.04 9.53 6.04
CA TRP A 217 -0.29 10.33 7.23
C TRP A 217 0.94 10.60 8.12
N SER A 218 1.74 9.58 8.39
CA SER A 218 2.95 9.69 9.21
C SER A 218 4.00 10.60 8.56
N TYR A 219 4.21 10.48 7.25
CA TYR A 219 5.13 11.33 6.51
C TYR A 219 4.68 12.79 6.53
N LEU A 220 3.37 13.06 6.42
CA LEU A 220 2.85 14.42 6.53
C LEU A 220 3.12 15.03 7.91
N ASN A 221 2.98 14.25 9.00
CA ASN A 221 3.34 14.73 10.34
C ASN A 221 4.85 15.05 10.42
N ILE A 222 5.72 14.13 9.97
CA ILE A 222 7.18 14.34 9.92
C ILE A 222 7.54 15.59 9.11
N LEU A 223 6.90 15.78 7.96
CA LEU A 223 7.13 16.91 7.07
C LEU A 223 6.83 18.24 7.76
N LEU A 224 5.67 18.36 8.42
CA LEU A 224 5.26 19.60 9.08
C LEU A 224 6.11 19.90 10.31
N ASP A 225 6.54 18.88 11.04
CA ASP A 225 7.44 19.03 12.18
C ASP A 225 8.84 19.46 11.74
N ALA A 226 9.36 18.84 10.68
CA ALA A 226 10.70 19.13 10.16
C ALA A 226 10.77 20.44 9.36
N LYS A 227 9.66 20.86 8.75
CA LYS A 227 9.58 22.02 7.86
C LYS A 227 8.41 22.95 8.25
N PRO A 228 8.40 23.52 9.47
CA PRO A 228 7.31 24.39 9.92
C PRO A 228 7.16 25.67 9.07
N ALA A 229 8.21 26.06 8.34
CA ALA A 229 8.18 27.18 7.39
C ALA A 229 7.18 26.96 6.24
N LEU A 230 6.77 25.73 5.93
CA LEU A 230 5.70 25.46 4.96
C LEU A 230 4.37 26.12 5.34
N LEU A 231 4.18 26.44 6.63
CA LEU A 231 2.99 27.07 7.16
C LEU A 231 3.08 28.61 7.22
N SER A 232 4.16 29.21 6.71
CA SER A 232 4.38 30.66 6.78
C SER A 232 3.64 31.46 5.70
N ALA A 233 3.17 30.81 4.64
CA ALA A 233 2.40 31.46 3.59
C ALA A 233 1.09 32.06 4.14
N ALA A 234 0.62 33.16 3.54
CA ALA A 234 -0.66 33.74 3.90
C ALA A 234 -1.79 32.74 3.62
N ARG A 235 -2.81 32.74 4.47
CA ARG A 235 -3.86 31.70 4.45
C ARG A 235 -4.73 31.72 3.19
N ASP A 236 -4.80 32.85 2.51
CA ASP A 236 -5.49 33.05 1.23
C ASP A 236 -4.57 32.86 0.00
N SER A 237 -3.28 32.61 0.20
CA SER A 237 -2.34 32.32 -0.89
C SER A 237 -2.74 31.04 -1.62
N ALA A 238 -2.63 31.07 -2.95
CA ALA A 238 -2.97 29.92 -3.77
C ALA A 238 -2.00 28.76 -3.53
N ILE A 239 -2.56 27.58 -3.25
CA ILE A 239 -1.84 26.32 -3.14
C ILE A 239 -2.39 25.38 -4.22
N VAL A 240 -1.51 24.86 -5.07
CA VAL A 240 -1.88 23.88 -6.09
C VAL A 240 -1.32 22.53 -5.71
N VAL A 241 -2.21 21.53 -5.58
CA VAL A 241 -1.87 20.13 -5.32
C VAL A 241 -2.07 19.33 -6.60
N ILE A 242 -1.03 18.68 -7.11
CA ILE A 242 -1.11 17.83 -8.30
C ILE A 242 -1.23 16.37 -7.85
N GLY A 243 -2.42 15.80 -8.05
CA GLY A 243 -2.82 14.46 -7.61
C GLY A 243 -3.81 14.52 -6.43
N ALA A 244 -4.99 13.95 -6.62
CA ALA A 244 -6.03 13.80 -5.58
C ALA A 244 -6.05 12.37 -5.00
N GLY A 245 -4.89 11.72 -4.95
CA GLY A 245 -4.68 10.50 -4.16
C GLY A 245 -4.61 10.78 -2.66
N VAL A 246 -4.51 9.72 -1.85
CA VAL A 246 -4.50 9.81 -0.38
C VAL A 246 -3.55 10.87 0.18
N SER A 247 -2.30 10.95 -0.31
CA SER A 247 -1.33 11.95 0.19
C SER A 247 -1.75 13.40 -0.13
N GLY A 248 -2.35 13.64 -1.29
CA GLY A 248 -2.89 14.95 -1.68
C GLY A 248 -4.11 15.33 -0.86
N LEU A 249 -5.03 14.39 -0.62
CA LEU A 249 -6.21 14.59 0.23
C LEU A 249 -5.82 14.89 1.68
N LEU A 250 -4.90 14.12 2.26
CA LEU A 250 -4.41 14.34 3.62
C LEU A 250 -3.68 15.70 3.75
N PHE A 251 -2.85 16.06 2.78
CA PHE A 251 -2.20 17.37 2.77
C PHE A 251 -3.22 18.50 2.73
N ALA A 252 -4.17 18.44 1.79
CA ALA A 252 -5.21 19.45 1.64
C ALA A 252 -6.07 19.56 2.92
N GLN A 253 -6.48 18.42 3.50
CA GLN A 253 -7.22 18.39 4.76
C GLN A 253 -6.48 19.11 5.88
N ARG A 254 -5.18 18.80 6.06
CA ARG A 254 -4.38 19.41 7.12
C ARG A 254 -4.22 20.92 6.93
N PHE A 255 -4.03 21.39 5.69
CA PHE A 255 -3.91 22.82 5.42
C PHE A 255 -5.25 23.55 5.56
N ILE A 256 -6.36 22.95 5.12
CA ILE A 256 -7.72 23.50 5.36
C ILE A 256 -7.96 23.69 6.87
N ASP A 257 -7.60 22.70 7.69
CA ASP A 257 -7.79 22.76 9.15
C ASP A 257 -6.89 23.80 9.83
N LEU A 258 -5.76 24.14 9.20
CA LEU A 258 -4.88 25.24 9.62
C LEU A 258 -5.33 26.61 9.08
N GLY A 259 -6.48 26.66 8.40
CA GLY A 259 -7.15 27.87 7.94
C GLY A 259 -6.77 28.32 6.53
N PHE A 260 -6.03 27.52 5.76
CA PHE A 260 -5.77 27.85 4.35
C PHE A 260 -7.06 27.73 3.52
N THR A 261 -7.38 28.75 2.74
CA THR A 261 -8.69 28.88 2.07
C THR A 261 -8.64 28.73 0.56
N ASN A 262 -7.45 28.76 -0.04
CA ASN A 262 -7.26 28.76 -1.49
C ASN A 262 -6.40 27.57 -1.93
N ILE A 263 -6.95 26.35 -1.78
CA ILE A 263 -6.29 25.10 -2.16
C ILE A 263 -7.05 24.47 -3.31
N THR A 264 -6.35 24.16 -4.41
CA THR A 264 -6.92 23.44 -5.56
C THR A 264 -6.17 22.13 -5.77
N LEU A 265 -6.90 21.01 -5.79
CA LEU A 265 -6.36 19.72 -6.16
C LEU A 265 -6.66 19.44 -7.64
N LEU A 266 -5.65 19.07 -8.41
CA LEU A 266 -5.75 18.75 -9.83
C LEU A 266 -5.51 17.25 -10.01
N GLU A 267 -6.51 16.54 -10.53
CA GLU A 267 -6.44 15.09 -10.74
C GLU A 267 -6.58 14.75 -12.22
N LYS A 268 -5.74 13.84 -12.69
CA LYS A 268 -5.69 13.43 -14.08
C LYS A 268 -6.87 12.54 -14.45
N THR A 269 -7.30 11.68 -13.53
CA THR A 269 -8.42 10.76 -13.76
C THR A 269 -9.77 11.42 -13.49
N ASP A 270 -10.84 10.70 -13.82
CA ASP A 270 -12.23 11.03 -13.51
C ASP A 270 -12.66 10.66 -12.08
N ARG A 271 -11.72 10.16 -11.27
CA ARG A 271 -11.91 9.81 -9.86
C ARG A 271 -10.77 10.31 -8.98
N PHE A 272 -11.02 10.47 -7.69
CA PHE A 272 -9.98 10.74 -6.68
C PHE A 272 -9.67 9.49 -5.85
N ALA A 273 -8.94 9.65 -4.73
CA ALA A 273 -8.44 8.61 -3.83
C ALA A 273 -7.30 7.75 -4.39
N GLY A 274 -6.96 7.91 -5.67
CA GLY A 274 -5.75 7.39 -6.28
C GLY A 274 -5.69 5.86 -6.23
N LYS A 275 -4.73 5.32 -5.48
CA LYS A 275 -4.54 3.86 -5.39
C LYS A 275 -5.53 3.18 -4.45
N THR A 276 -6.26 3.92 -3.63
CA THR A 276 -7.41 3.39 -2.89
C THR A 276 -8.57 3.22 -3.85
N HIS A 277 -9.20 2.05 -3.86
CA HIS A 277 -10.36 1.77 -4.68
C HIS A 277 -11.19 0.62 -4.09
N SER A 278 -12.47 0.88 -3.82
CA SER A 278 -13.39 0.05 -3.06
C SER A 278 -14.67 -0.17 -3.87
N LEU A 279 -14.82 -1.34 -4.48
CA LEU A 279 -16.05 -1.65 -5.23
C LEU A 279 -17.18 -2.04 -4.29
N GLN A 280 -18.34 -1.41 -4.45
CA GLN A 280 -19.59 -1.83 -3.84
C GLN A 280 -20.29 -2.83 -4.77
N VAL A 281 -20.17 -4.13 -4.49
CA VAL A 281 -20.66 -5.18 -5.40
C VAL A 281 -21.96 -5.79 -4.87
N PRO A 282 -23.05 -5.81 -5.65
CA PRO A 282 -24.26 -6.53 -5.28
C PRO A 282 -23.96 -8.02 -5.05
N ASP A 283 -24.25 -8.51 -3.85
CA ASP A 283 -23.94 -9.86 -3.42
C ASP A 283 -24.85 -10.35 -2.29
N GLN A 284 -25.27 -11.62 -2.35
CA GLN A 284 -26.13 -12.29 -1.35
C GLN A 284 -27.38 -11.50 -0.91
N GLY A 285 -27.97 -10.69 -1.79
CA GLY A 285 -29.13 -9.85 -1.47
C GLY A 285 -28.79 -8.54 -0.73
N GLY A 286 -27.50 -8.25 -0.53
CA GLY A 286 -26.96 -6.97 -0.07
C GLY A 286 -25.76 -6.54 -0.90
N THR A 287 -24.72 -6.04 -0.23
CA THR A 287 -23.49 -5.53 -0.86
C THR A 287 -22.27 -6.12 -0.19
N SER A 288 -21.30 -6.58 -0.98
CA SER A 288 -19.95 -6.89 -0.51
C SER A 288 -18.97 -5.82 -0.99
N ILE A 289 -18.10 -5.37 -0.08
CA ILE A 289 -17.04 -4.42 -0.41
C ILE A 289 -15.81 -5.18 -0.93
N ALA A 290 -15.39 -4.91 -2.17
CA ALA A 290 -14.16 -5.46 -2.75
C ALA A 290 -13.07 -4.39 -2.82
N GLU A 291 -12.04 -4.51 -1.98
CA GLU A 291 -10.91 -3.59 -1.98
C GLU A 291 -9.89 -3.99 -3.04
N LEU A 292 -9.77 -3.19 -4.10
CA LEU A 292 -8.81 -3.40 -5.19
C LEU A 292 -7.44 -2.78 -4.91
N GLY A 293 -7.39 -1.82 -3.98
CA GLY A 293 -6.16 -1.15 -3.55
C GLY A 293 -5.87 -1.36 -2.07
N THR A 294 -5.81 -0.24 -1.33
CA THR A 294 -5.72 -0.23 0.14
C THR A 294 -6.83 -1.08 0.75
N CYS A 295 -6.50 -1.99 1.69
CA CYS A 295 -7.51 -2.91 2.24
C CYS A 295 -7.45 -3.17 3.74
N TYR A 296 -6.27 -3.13 4.37
CA TYR A 296 -6.09 -3.57 5.76
C TYR A 296 -5.67 -2.43 6.68
N LEU A 297 -6.07 -2.56 7.95
CA LEU A 297 -5.56 -1.81 9.08
C LEU A 297 -5.00 -2.78 10.11
N SER A 298 -3.90 -2.41 10.76
CA SER A 298 -3.35 -3.07 11.95
C SER A 298 -3.52 -2.16 13.17
N PRO A 299 -3.19 -2.62 14.40
CA PRO A 299 -3.15 -1.75 15.58
C PRO A 299 -2.24 -0.51 15.41
N ALA A 300 -1.19 -0.60 14.59
CA ALA A 300 -0.37 0.57 14.23
C ALA A 300 -1.15 1.74 13.57
N TYR A 301 -2.41 1.53 13.15
CA TYR A 301 -3.26 2.57 12.57
C TYR A 301 -4.09 3.33 13.62
N ASP A 302 -4.10 2.91 14.89
CA ASP A 302 -5.06 3.39 15.90
C ASP A 302 -4.99 4.92 16.07
N ASP A 303 -3.79 5.50 16.24
CA ASP A 303 -3.62 6.96 16.35
C ASP A 303 -4.12 7.72 15.11
N MET A 304 -3.89 7.16 13.91
CA MET A 304 -4.38 7.76 12.67
C MET A 304 -5.90 7.65 12.59
N VAL A 305 -6.48 6.52 12.97
CA VAL A 305 -7.93 6.30 13.00
C VAL A 305 -8.58 7.29 13.96
N ASP A 306 -8.01 7.49 15.15
CA ASP A 306 -8.51 8.47 16.12
C ASP A 306 -8.43 9.89 15.56
N ALA A 307 -7.31 10.25 14.93
CA ALA A 307 -7.13 11.56 14.30
C ALA A 307 -8.07 11.82 13.11
N LEU A 308 -8.53 10.76 12.43
CA LEU A 308 -9.42 10.83 11.28
C LEU A 308 -10.87 10.40 11.60
N SER A 309 -11.19 10.18 12.88
CA SER A 309 -12.47 9.60 13.34
C SER A 309 -13.71 10.36 12.87
N GLU A 310 -13.57 11.65 12.61
CA GLU A 310 -14.64 12.50 12.11
C GLU A 310 -15.04 12.23 10.64
N PHE A 311 -14.23 11.45 9.93
CA PHE A 311 -14.39 11.02 8.53
C PHE A 311 -14.70 9.51 8.41
N THR A 312 -14.92 8.82 9.53
CA THR A 312 -15.23 7.38 9.56
C THR A 312 -16.63 7.12 10.12
N VAL A 313 -17.54 8.10 10.00
CA VAL A 313 -18.86 8.04 10.63
C VAL A 313 -19.70 6.93 10.00
N GLY A 314 -20.08 5.95 10.83
CA GLY A 314 -20.82 4.77 10.38
C GLY A 314 -20.05 3.86 9.42
N ASN A 315 -18.71 3.95 9.41
CA ASN A 315 -17.83 3.04 8.69
C ASN A 315 -16.94 2.35 9.72
N GLU A 316 -17.46 1.30 10.35
CA GLU A 316 -16.80 0.65 11.48
C GLU A 316 -15.64 -0.26 11.02
N ARG A 317 -14.66 -0.48 11.89
CA ARG A 317 -13.62 -1.48 11.66
C ARG A 317 -14.19 -2.88 11.87
N VAL A 318 -14.12 -3.71 10.84
CA VAL A 318 -14.57 -5.11 10.85
C VAL A 318 -13.40 -6.05 10.67
N ALA A 319 -13.47 -7.24 11.27
CA ALA A 319 -12.44 -8.25 11.11
C ALA A 319 -12.45 -8.80 9.66
N VAL A 320 -11.27 -8.88 9.03
CA VAL A 320 -11.15 -9.43 7.66
C VAL A 320 -11.30 -10.94 7.64
N ALA A 321 -10.73 -11.60 8.64
CA ALA A 321 -10.76 -13.04 8.83
C ALA A 321 -10.39 -13.33 10.28
N HIS A 322 -11.06 -14.33 10.88
CA HIS A 322 -10.69 -14.86 12.20
C HIS A 322 -9.88 -16.14 12.06
N GLY A 323 -8.79 -16.27 12.82
CA GLY A 323 -8.01 -17.51 12.95
C GLY A 323 -7.68 -18.19 11.63
N SER A 324 -8.22 -19.40 11.43
CA SER A 324 -8.00 -20.23 10.25
C SER A 324 -8.59 -19.68 8.95
N GLY A 325 -9.18 -18.48 8.93
CA GLY A 325 -9.72 -17.87 7.71
C GLY A 325 -8.67 -17.45 6.68
N ARG A 326 -7.38 -17.47 7.02
CA ARG A 326 -6.25 -17.18 6.11
C ARG A 326 -5.46 -18.46 5.82
N GLY A 327 -5.32 -18.77 4.53
CA GLY A 327 -4.62 -19.93 4.02
C GLY A 327 -3.33 -19.57 3.29
N ILE A 328 -2.27 -20.34 3.53
CA ILE A 328 -0.99 -20.23 2.82
C ILE A 328 -0.78 -21.50 2.01
N VAL A 329 -0.54 -21.35 0.71
CA VAL A 329 -0.20 -22.48 -0.15
C VAL A 329 1.25 -22.87 0.12
N VAL A 330 1.49 -24.16 0.33
CA VAL A 330 2.82 -24.76 0.49
C VAL A 330 2.99 -25.89 -0.51
N GLY A 331 4.16 -25.92 -1.15
CA GLY A 331 4.51 -26.92 -2.17
C GLY A 331 4.08 -26.49 -3.57
N THR A 332 4.46 -27.28 -4.55
CA THR A 332 4.20 -27.02 -5.97
C THR A 332 3.13 -27.97 -6.53
N PRO A 333 2.37 -27.56 -7.56
CA PRO A 333 1.45 -28.46 -8.26
C PRO A 333 2.13 -29.79 -8.64
N PRO A 334 1.45 -30.95 -8.46
CA PRO A 334 0.11 -31.15 -7.92
C PRO A 334 0.05 -31.36 -6.39
N ASN A 335 1.17 -31.27 -5.67
CA ASN A 335 1.32 -31.66 -4.26
C ASN A 335 1.15 -30.49 -3.28
N GLU A 336 0.35 -29.50 -3.66
CA GLU A 336 0.14 -28.29 -2.88
C GLU A 336 -0.79 -28.58 -1.69
N THR A 337 -0.56 -27.88 -0.58
CA THR A 337 -1.46 -27.90 0.58
C THR A 337 -1.72 -26.48 1.06
N VAL A 338 -2.86 -26.25 1.74
CA VAL A 338 -3.21 -24.94 2.29
C VAL A 338 -3.14 -25.00 3.82
N MET A 339 -2.11 -24.37 4.40
CA MET A 339 -1.89 -24.30 5.84
C MET A 339 -2.53 -23.04 6.44
N SER A 340 -2.81 -23.05 7.74
CA SER A 340 -3.14 -21.80 8.43
C SER A 340 -1.91 -20.89 8.47
N PHE A 341 -2.13 -19.59 8.64
CA PHE A 341 -1.02 -18.63 8.79
C PHE A 341 -0.07 -19.03 9.95
N SER A 342 -0.62 -19.37 11.11
CA SER A 342 0.17 -19.74 12.28
C SER A 342 0.97 -21.03 12.06
N ASP A 343 0.36 -22.04 11.42
CA ASP A 343 1.04 -23.29 11.09
C ASP A 343 2.16 -23.05 10.06
N TYR A 344 1.95 -22.15 9.10
CA TYR A 344 2.96 -21.79 8.12
C TYR A 344 4.18 -21.13 8.77
N GLY A 345 3.94 -20.14 9.64
CA GLY A 345 5.03 -19.47 10.38
C GLY A 345 5.81 -20.46 11.26
N LEU A 346 5.11 -21.36 11.96
CA LEU A 346 5.74 -22.40 12.77
C LEU A 346 6.51 -23.43 11.92
N MET A 347 5.96 -23.82 10.77
CA MET A 347 6.64 -24.69 9.81
C MET A 347 7.96 -24.07 9.34
N ALA A 348 7.92 -22.82 8.89
CA ALA A 348 9.10 -22.12 8.41
C ALA A 348 10.16 -22.00 9.51
N ALA A 349 9.77 -21.71 10.76
CA ALA A 349 10.68 -21.70 11.90
C ALA A 349 11.28 -23.09 12.19
N CYS A 350 10.48 -24.17 12.16
CA CYS A 350 10.99 -25.54 12.30
C CYS A 350 11.99 -25.88 11.18
N GLN A 351 11.73 -25.47 9.93
CA GLN A 351 12.63 -25.69 8.81
C GLN A 351 13.93 -24.90 8.95
N TYR A 352 13.85 -23.63 9.36
CA TYR A 352 15.01 -22.78 9.63
C TYR A 352 15.94 -23.39 10.69
N LEU A 353 15.37 -24.01 11.73
CA LEU A 353 16.12 -24.70 12.78
C LEU A 353 16.59 -26.12 12.40
N GLY A 354 16.33 -26.58 11.17
CA GLY A 354 16.74 -27.90 10.69
C GLY A 354 15.91 -29.06 11.26
N PHE A 355 14.71 -28.80 11.80
CA PHE A 355 13.88 -29.82 12.44
C PHE A 355 13.04 -30.65 11.46
N GLY A 356 12.85 -30.16 10.24
CA GLY A 356 11.91 -30.71 9.25
C GLY A 356 10.44 -30.37 9.56
N TRP A 357 9.51 -30.82 8.71
CA TRP A 357 8.07 -30.67 8.92
C TRP A 357 7.30 -31.91 8.45
N PRO A 358 6.32 -32.44 9.23
CA PRO A 358 5.98 -32.02 10.59
C PRO A 358 7.09 -32.34 11.61
N CYS A 359 7.33 -31.43 12.54
CA CYS A 359 8.26 -31.60 13.66
C CYS A 359 7.51 -32.06 14.94
N SER A 360 8.20 -32.73 15.88
CA SER A 360 7.59 -33.16 17.16
C SER A 360 7.15 -31.97 18.01
N ARG A 361 6.23 -32.17 18.97
CA ARG A 361 5.73 -31.08 19.83
C ARG A 361 6.85 -30.32 20.54
N ALA A 362 7.84 -31.03 21.08
CA ALA A 362 8.99 -30.40 21.74
C ALA A 362 9.79 -29.50 20.77
N LYS A 363 9.93 -29.91 19.51
CA LYS A 363 10.58 -29.11 18.46
C LYS A 363 9.74 -27.90 18.04
N GLN A 364 8.41 -28.05 18.01
CA GLN A 364 7.50 -26.93 17.78
C GLN A 364 7.59 -25.89 18.90
N ASP A 365 7.60 -26.32 20.16
CA ASP A 365 7.72 -25.41 21.30
C ASP A 365 9.08 -24.66 21.26
N LEU A 366 10.17 -25.32 20.86
CA LEU A 366 11.48 -24.68 20.63
C LEU A 366 11.45 -23.69 19.46
N ALA A 367 10.83 -24.04 18.34
CA ALA A 367 10.69 -23.14 17.19
C ALA A 367 9.85 -21.90 17.54
N TYR A 368 8.82 -22.07 18.36
CA TYR A 368 8.02 -20.95 18.86
C TYR A 368 8.81 -20.04 19.80
N LEU A 369 9.62 -20.59 20.71
CA LEU A 369 10.52 -19.79 21.55
C LEU A 369 11.51 -18.98 20.71
N GLU A 370 12.06 -19.57 19.64
CA GLU A 370 12.96 -18.88 18.72
C GLU A 370 12.24 -17.73 17.98
N LEU A 371 11.00 -17.93 17.52
CA LEU A 371 10.18 -16.88 16.92
C LEU A 371 9.99 -15.69 17.87
N VAL A 372 9.68 -15.96 19.14
CA VAL A 372 9.50 -14.92 20.16
C VAL A 372 10.81 -14.19 20.46
N ALA A 373 11.92 -14.93 20.58
CA ALA A 373 13.24 -14.35 20.79
C ALA A 373 13.65 -13.46 19.62
N ALA A 374 13.48 -13.93 18.39
CA ALA A 374 13.74 -13.17 17.17
C ALA A 374 12.88 -11.90 17.09
N ALA A 375 11.60 -11.96 17.45
CA ALA A 375 10.73 -10.79 17.52
C ALA A 375 11.22 -9.77 18.58
N GLY A 376 11.69 -10.24 19.73
CA GLY A 376 12.32 -9.38 20.75
C GLY A 376 13.57 -8.68 20.24
N ILE A 377 14.46 -9.40 19.54
CA ILE A 377 15.65 -8.83 18.89
C ILE A 377 15.23 -7.79 17.84
N TYR A 378 14.23 -8.12 17.02
CA TYR A 378 13.71 -7.22 15.99
C TYR A 378 13.26 -5.88 16.58
N VAL A 379 12.44 -5.92 17.63
CA VAL A 379 11.95 -4.70 18.31
C VAL A 379 13.11 -3.91 18.92
N GLY A 380 14.06 -4.59 19.58
CA GLY A 380 15.23 -3.96 20.17
C GLY A 380 16.11 -3.25 19.13
N LEU A 381 16.45 -3.92 18.03
CA LEU A 381 17.26 -3.34 16.95
C LEU A 381 16.52 -2.21 16.24
N ARG A 382 15.22 -2.36 15.97
CA ARG A 382 14.42 -1.30 15.37
C ARG A 382 14.46 -0.03 16.22
N PHE A 383 14.29 -0.17 17.54
CA PHE A 383 14.40 0.96 18.47
C PHE A 383 15.81 1.56 18.48
N GLU A 384 16.87 0.75 18.46
CA GLU A 384 18.24 1.23 18.40
C GLU A 384 18.53 2.02 17.10
N ILE A 385 18.01 1.55 15.96
CA ILE A 385 18.24 2.16 14.65
C ILE A 385 17.43 3.44 14.48
N PHE A 386 16.13 3.43 14.80
CA PHE A 386 15.23 4.56 14.55
C PHE A 386 15.04 5.50 15.74
N GLY A 387 15.45 5.09 16.95
CA GLY A 387 15.25 5.86 18.17
C GLY A 387 13.80 5.90 18.65
N SER A 388 12.88 5.17 18.01
CA SER A 388 11.48 5.10 18.36
C SER A 388 10.91 3.70 18.10
N VAL A 389 9.94 3.30 18.92
CA VAL A 389 9.11 2.12 18.66
C VAL A 389 7.99 2.45 17.67
N ASP A 390 7.59 3.71 17.60
CA ASP A 390 6.51 4.22 16.75
C ASP A 390 7.02 5.02 15.56
N GLY A 391 6.17 5.17 14.54
CA GLY A 391 6.46 5.98 13.36
C GLY A 391 7.23 5.25 12.26
N ALA A 392 7.16 5.85 11.08
CA ALA A 392 7.65 5.28 9.84
C ALA A 392 9.18 5.45 9.71
N MET A 393 9.63 6.67 9.42
CA MET A 393 11.02 7.03 9.19
C MET A 393 11.44 8.06 10.25
N PRO A 394 12.63 7.94 10.88
CA PRO A 394 13.11 8.97 11.78
C PRO A 394 13.43 10.26 11.03
N VAL A 395 13.18 11.42 11.67
CA VAL A 395 13.45 12.76 11.10
C VAL A 395 14.92 12.91 10.71
N SER A 396 15.82 12.34 11.50
CA SER A 396 17.26 12.37 11.24
C SER A 396 17.78 11.01 10.81
N ARG A 397 18.79 11.03 9.94
CA ARG A 397 19.46 9.81 9.49
C ARG A 397 20.17 9.11 10.66
N PRO A 398 19.96 7.79 10.85
CA PRO A 398 20.77 7.01 11.78
C PRO A 398 22.27 7.13 11.44
N VAL A 399 23.10 7.34 12.46
CA VAL A 399 24.56 7.51 12.27
C VAL A 399 25.18 6.14 12.03
N GLY A 400 25.79 5.95 10.87
CA GLY A 400 26.37 4.68 10.47
C GLY A 400 25.33 3.66 10.01
N ASP A 401 25.79 2.43 9.79
CA ASP A 401 24.92 1.29 9.47
C ASP A 401 25.52 -0.03 9.99
N PRO A 402 25.67 -0.17 11.33
CA PRO A 402 26.35 -1.33 11.92
C PRO A 402 25.63 -2.66 11.64
N TYR A 403 24.32 -2.60 11.32
CA TYR A 403 23.48 -3.77 11.07
C TYR A 403 23.22 -4.04 9.57
N GLY A 404 23.64 -3.14 8.67
CA GLY A 404 23.45 -3.26 7.22
C GLY A 404 22.03 -2.99 6.74
N VAL A 405 21.29 -2.11 7.42
CA VAL A 405 19.90 -1.72 7.12
C VAL A 405 19.76 -1.11 5.72
N PHE A 406 20.76 -0.35 5.27
CA PHE A 406 20.71 0.37 3.99
C PHE A 406 21.38 -0.39 2.85
N SER A 407 22.19 -1.40 3.16
CA SER A 407 23.02 -2.12 2.20
C SER A 407 22.62 -3.58 1.96
N LYS A 408 21.72 -4.15 2.79
CA LYS A 408 21.30 -5.55 2.72
C LYS A 408 19.82 -5.71 2.42
N THR A 409 19.48 -6.83 1.80
CA THR A 409 18.08 -7.24 1.66
C THR A 409 17.47 -7.53 3.03
N PHE A 410 16.15 -7.48 3.15
CA PHE A 410 15.50 -7.70 4.43
C PHE A 410 15.74 -9.11 4.96
N ALA A 411 15.72 -10.12 4.10
CA ALA A 411 16.06 -11.51 4.46
C ALA A 411 17.50 -11.64 4.98
N GLN A 412 18.49 -11.04 4.30
CA GLN A 412 19.88 -11.10 4.74
C GLN A 412 20.09 -10.36 6.07
N TYR A 413 19.44 -9.21 6.26
CA TYR A 413 19.45 -8.50 7.55
C TYR A 413 18.89 -9.37 8.69
N LEU A 414 17.80 -10.10 8.45
CA LEU A 414 17.22 -11.00 9.46
C LEU A 414 18.20 -12.12 9.82
N ASP A 415 18.82 -12.77 8.84
CA ASP A 415 19.76 -13.86 9.11
C ASP A 415 21.01 -13.38 9.86
N ASP A 416 21.63 -12.30 9.39
CA ASP A 416 22.86 -11.74 9.97
C ASP A 416 22.69 -11.28 11.43
N ASN A 417 21.46 -10.93 11.82
CA ASN A 417 21.12 -10.41 13.14
C ASN A 417 20.32 -11.41 14.00
N ARG A 418 20.40 -12.72 13.70
CA ARG A 418 19.76 -13.82 14.48
C ARG A 418 18.23 -13.74 14.56
N MET A 419 17.61 -13.28 13.48
CA MET A 419 16.15 -13.17 13.35
C MET A 419 15.59 -14.02 12.21
N GLY A 420 16.41 -14.89 11.59
CA GLY A 420 16.03 -15.67 10.40
C GLY A 420 14.77 -16.54 10.59
N ALA A 421 14.45 -16.94 11.83
CA ALA A 421 13.21 -17.65 12.15
C ALA A 421 11.94 -16.84 11.79
N LEU A 422 12.00 -15.51 11.78
CA LEU A 422 10.87 -14.64 11.42
C LEU A 422 10.55 -14.64 9.92
N LYS A 423 11.45 -15.10 9.04
CA LYS A 423 11.28 -14.96 7.58
C LYS A 423 9.96 -15.51 7.07
N GLY A 424 9.55 -16.69 7.52
CA GLY A 424 8.26 -17.27 7.10
C GLY A 424 7.05 -16.46 7.56
N TYR A 425 7.10 -15.91 8.78
CA TYR A 425 6.04 -15.03 9.28
C TYR A 425 5.99 -13.70 8.50
N LEU A 426 7.15 -13.09 8.25
CA LEU A 426 7.27 -11.83 7.54
C LEU A 426 6.96 -11.95 6.04
N MET A 427 7.21 -13.10 5.44
CA MET A 427 6.82 -13.33 4.04
C MET A 427 5.31 -13.18 3.87
N TYR A 428 4.52 -13.59 4.87
CA TYR A 428 3.09 -13.31 4.86
C TYR A 428 2.76 -11.85 5.24
N ALA A 429 3.32 -11.34 6.33
CA ALA A 429 2.98 -10.01 6.83
C ALA A 429 3.41 -8.86 5.89
N TYR A 430 4.37 -9.14 5.00
CA TYR A 430 5.02 -8.19 4.10
C TYR A 430 4.86 -8.62 2.63
N GLN A 431 5.53 -9.69 2.22
CA GLN A 431 5.74 -9.97 0.79
C GLN A 431 4.44 -10.27 0.03
N VAL A 432 3.62 -11.20 0.51
CA VAL A 432 2.36 -11.57 -0.17
C VAL A 432 1.29 -10.46 -0.14
N GLN A 433 1.46 -9.46 0.72
CA GLN A 433 0.59 -8.27 0.77
C GLN A 433 0.96 -7.23 -0.29
N GLY A 434 1.99 -7.51 -1.11
CA GLY A 434 2.39 -6.70 -2.25
C GLY A 434 3.65 -5.86 -2.02
N TYR A 435 4.22 -5.85 -0.81
CA TYR A 435 5.34 -4.95 -0.44
C TYR A 435 6.71 -5.36 -1.01
N GLY A 436 6.76 -6.47 -1.75
CA GLY A 436 7.97 -6.96 -2.42
C GLY A 436 8.61 -8.16 -1.72
N ASP A 437 9.51 -8.82 -2.45
CA ASP A 437 10.21 -10.02 -2.02
C ASP A 437 11.27 -9.73 -0.95
N LEU A 438 11.26 -10.46 0.18
CA LEU A 438 12.19 -10.27 1.29
C LEU A 438 13.66 -10.42 0.87
N ASP A 439 13.93 -11.25 -0.14
CA ASP A 439 15.28 -11.47 -0.68
C ASP A 439 15.71 -10.38 -1.68
N LYS A 440 14.82 -9.44 -2.01
CA LYS A 440 15.11 -8.36 -2.98
C LYS A 440 14.96 -6.97 -2.39
N ILE A 441 14.02 -6.78 -1.47
CA ILE A 441 13.74 -5.47 -0.88
C ILE A 441 14.80 -5.10 0.18
N PRO A 442 15.28 -3.86 0.21
CA PRO A 442 16.18 -3.40 1.26
C PRO A 442 15.58 -3.53 2.67
N ALA A 443 16.41 -3.87 3.67
CA ALA A 443 15.98 -4.03 5.06
C ALA A 443 15.35 -2.76 5.66
N TYR A 444 15.80 -1.58 5.22
CA TYR A 444 15.15 -0.30 5.51
C TYR A 444 13.64 -0.36 5.25
N TYR A 445 13.23 -0.94 4.12
CA TYR A 445 11.82 -1.03 3.76
C TYR A 445 11.06 -2.02 4.68
N GLY A 446 11.71 -3.11 5.07
CA GLY A 446 11.16 -4.02 6.08
C GLY A 446 10.90 -3.34 7.42
N LEU A 447 11.86 -2.57 7.93
CA LEU A 447 11.84 -1.98 9.27
C LEU A 447 10.83 -0.84 9.44
N VAL A 448 10.63 -0.03 8.41
CA VAL A 448 9.68 1.10 8.51
C VAL A 448 8.22 0.63 8.36
N TRP A 449 7.96 -0.46 7.63
CA TRP A 449 6.60 -1.01 7.51
C TRP A 449 6.23 -1.96 8.65
N VAL A 450 7.11 -2.91 9.00
CA VAL A 450 6.81 -3.88 10.05
C VAL A 450 7.03 -3.23 11.41
N MET A 451 5.96 -2.67 11.95
CA MET A 451 5.94 -2.09 13.28
C MET A 451 6.03 -3.18 14.37
N PRO A 452 6.46 -2.84 15.60
CA PRO A 452 6.64 -3.81 16.68
C PRO A 452 5.42 -4.70 16.97
N ASP A 453 4.21 -4.15 16.86
CA ASP A 453 2.95 -4.89 17.02
C ASP A 453 2.76 -5.98 15.96
N MET A 454 3.25 -5.74 14.74
CA MET A 454 3.18 -6.69 13.64
C MET A 454 4.25 -7.77 13.70
N ALA A 455 5.43 -7.46 14.25
CA ALA A 455 6.56 -8.38 14.34
C ALA A 455 6.32 -9.55 15.32
N TRP A 456 5.36 -9.39 16.23
CA TRP A 456 5.17 -10.32 17.32
C TRP A 456 4.34 -11.55 16.89
N PRO A 457 4.83 -12.79 17.09
CA PRO A 457 4.20 -14.00 16.56
C PRO A 457 2.99 -14.48 17.39
N PHE A 458 2.35 -13.60 18.16
CA PHE A 458 1.19 -13.95 18.99
C PHE A 458 -0.13 -13.62 18.28
N GLY A 459 -1.10 -14.53 18.45
CA GLY A 459 -2.52 -14.27 18.18
C GLY A 459 -3.00 -14.69 16.80
N GLU A 460 -4.25 -15.15 16.76
CA GLU A 460 -5.02 -15.40 15.54
C GLU A 460 -5.33 -14.09 14.80
N THR A 461 -4.35 -13.37 14.26
CA THR A 461 -4.57 -12.16 13.42
C THR A 461 -5.55 -11.12 13.99
N SER A 462 -5.80 -11.12 15.30
CA SER A 462 -6.96 -10.46 15.93
C SER A 462 -6.91 -8.94 15.91
N GLY A 463 -5.89 -8.35 15.29
CA GLY A 463 -5.75 -6.90 15.06
C GLY A 463 -5.92 -6.46 13.60
N VAL A 464 -6.01 -7.37 12.62
CA VAL A 464 -6.15 -6.95 11.21
C VAL A 464 -7.62 -6.78 10.84
N THR A 465 -7.98 -5.53 10.58
CA THR A 465 -9.35 -5.13 10.25
C THR A 465 -9.43 -4.51 8.84
N ALA A 466 -10.63 -4.31 8.35
CA ALA A 466 -10.97 -3.50 7.19
C ALA A 466 -12.11 -2.53 7.55
N TRP A 467 -12.36 -1.56 6.69
CA TRP A 467 -13.52 -0.67 6.81
C TRP A 467 -14.77 -1.35 6.27
N GLN A 468 -15.87 -1.31 7.04
CA GLN A 468 -17.14 -1.93 6.66
C GLN A 468 -17.70 -1.40 5.33
N LYS A 469 -17.53 -0.10 5.05
CA LYS A 469 -17.94 0.55 3.80
C LYS A 469 -16.79 0.75 2.82
N GLY A 470 -15.61 0.23 3.14
CA GLY A 470 -14.39 0.40 2.37
C GLY A 470 -13.65 1.71 2.66
N TRP A 471 -12.42 1.80 2.16
CA TRP A 471 -11.57 2.97 2.31
C TRP A 471 -12.04 4.19 1.52
N GLU A 472 -12.69 4.02 0.36
CA GLU A 472 -13.18 5.17 -0.42
C GLU A 472 -14.22 6.01 0.35
N ASP A 473 -15.06 5.38 1.17
CA ASP A 473 -16.04 6.08 2.01
C ASP A 473 -15.35 7.06 2.99
N VAL A 474 -14.17 6.73 3.51
CA VAL A 474 -13.39 7.64 4.38
C VAL A 474 -12.96 8.89 3.61
N TRP A 475 -12.55 8.72 2.35
CA TRP A 475 -12.10 9.82 1.50
C TRP A 475 -13.28 10.67 1.01
N ASP A 476 -14.41 10.05 0.66
CA ASP A 476 -15.66 10.76 0.34
C ASP A 476 -16.10 11.65 1.50
N GLN A 477 -16.14 11.10 2.73
CA GLN A 477 -16.47 11.86 3.92
C GLN A 477 -15.51 13.05 4.12
N MET A 478 -14.21 12.84 3.94
CA MET A 478 -13.19 13.89 4.05
C MET A 478 -13.40 15.00 3.02
N VAL A 479 -13.55 14.64 1.75
CA VAL A 479 -13.73 15.58 0.63
C VAL A 479 -15.02 16.38 0.81
N THR A 480 -16.13 15.72 1.15
CA THR A 480 -17.43 16.37 1.38
C THR A 480 -17.37 17.31 2.58
N LYS A 481 -16.86 16.83 3.73
CA LYS A 481 -16.87 17.60 4.97
C LYS A 481 -15.95 18.82 4.91
N ARG A 482 -14.82 18.72 4.20
CA ARG A 482 -13.88 19.83 3.99
C ARG A 482 -14.16 20.64 2.73
N LYS A 483 -15.18 20.27 1.94
CA LYS A 483 -15.54 20.93 0.68
C LYS A 483 -14.31 21.14 -0.21
N MET A 484 -13.49 20.08 -0.34
CA MET A 484 -12.23 20.18 -1.07
C MET A 484 -12.49 20.54 -2.53
N ASN A 485 -11.73 21.49 -3.05
CA ASN A 485 -11.81 21.90 -4.45
C ASN A 485 -10.95 20.95 -5.30
N ILE A 486 -11.57 19.89 -5.82
CA ILE A 486 -10.93 18.90 -6.68
C ILE A 486 -11.39 19.09 -8.12
N THR A 487 -10.43 19.27 -9.03
CA THR A 487 -10.66 19.34 -10.47
C THR A 487 -10.19 18.04 -11.12
N LEU A 488 -11.13 17.19 -11.50
CA LEU A 488 -10.90 15.92 -12.19
C LEU A 488 -10.61 16.12 -13.68
N ASN A 489 -10.16 15.07 -14.37
CA ASN A 489 -9.87 15.08 -15.81
C ASN A 489 -8.97 16.26 -16.24
N THR A 490 -7.89 16.48 -15.49
CA THR A 490 -7.00 17.62 -15.66
C THR A 490 -5.64 17.20 -16.20
N ASP A 491 -5.23 17.80 -17.32
CA ASP A 491 -3.89 17.67 -17.87
C ASP A 491 -3.03 18.86 -17.44
N ILE A 492 -1.88 18.58 -16.82
CA ILE A 492 -0.88 19.61 -16.54
C ILE A 492 -0.10 19.89 -17.83
N ILE A 493 -0.03 21.15 -18.23
CA ILE A 493 0.59 21.59 -19.49
C ILE A 493 2.02 22.08 -19.25
N SER A 494 2.23 22.86 -18.20
CA SER A 494 3.56 23.35 -17.82
C SER A 494 3.62 23.80 -16.37
N ILE A 495 4.78 23.65 -15.75
CA ILE A 495 5.12 24.13 -14.42
C ILE A 495 6.45 24.90 -14.52
N ARG A 496 6.46 26.17 -14.12
CA ARG A 496 7.65 27.02 -14.00
C ARG A 496 7.86 27.37 -12.53
N ARG A 497 9.09 27.32 -12.04
CA ARG A 497 9.46 27.55 -10.64
C ARG A 497 10.70 28.42 -10.55
#